data_AF-A0A7X1NJU4-F1
#
_entry.id   AF-A0A7X1NJU4-F1
#
_cell.length_a   1.000
_cell.length_b   1.000
_cell.length_c   1.000
_cell.angle_alpha   90.00
_cell.angle_beta   90.00
_cell.angle_gamma   90.00
#
_symmetry.space_group_name_H-M   'P 1'
#
loop_
_entity.id
_entity.type
_entity.pdbx_description
1 polymer ?
#
loop_
_entity_poly.entity_id
_entity_poly.type
_entity_poly.pdbx_seq_one_letter_code
_entity_poly.pdbx_strand_id
1 'polypeptide(L)'
;MTARSLRSSRRTILRASGGIAAGAAIGGLDLLNSNRARATGSVNIRPISDFLDVQGTFCAPNPSGGSGCFLFVPPAPNFLGFNTVTTNQTSALFGALDYAGLANAYCSKAFNVSNVFGTTIGANSTVIEEPLADGTARVRVLLYTQHANTWVIKLDLTTDTIPQIANTQPTLFGLRPPAPPQRLDLSRLAFGDSFFDIVFINTAPGAPLVDLISLAPPALQFIAFRARASGPLTAAFGVPDGTPGSCNINQSGLVATSSVANPKSRVALDAFPAELVDLHVVGR
;
A
#
# COMPACT_ATOMS: atom_id res chain seq x y z
N MET A 1 -16.17 8.16 45.57
CA MET A 1 -15.92 7.16 44.50
C MET A 1 -16.14 7.85 43.17
N THR A 2 -15.07 8.27 42.51
CA THR A 2 -15.09 9.00 41.24
C THR A 2 -14.17 8.28 40.27
N ALA A 3 -14.76 7.55 39.33
CA ALA A 3 -14.02 6.83 38.30
C ALA A 3 -13.39 7.83 37.32
N ARG A 4 -12.07 8.00 37.40
CA ARG A 4 -11.27 8.67 36.37
C ARG A 4 -11.25 7.78 35.13
N SER A 5 -12.05 8.15 34.14
CA SER A 5 -11.95 7.65 32.76
C SER A 5 -10.57 7.98 32.19
N LEU A 6 -9.69 6.99 32.12
CA LEU A 6 -8.45 7.03 31.34
C LEU A 6 -8.83 7.13 29.85
N ARG A 7 -8.92 8.35 29.34
CA ARG A 7 -8.94 8.63 27.89
C ARG A 7 -7.55 8.31 27.34
N SER A 8 -7.36 7.07 26.90
CA SER A 8 -6.25 6.70 26.02
C SER A 8 -6.40 7.47 24.70
N SER A 9 -5.28 8.02 24.22
CA SER A 9 -5.17 8.78 22.99
C SER A 9 -5.65 7.95 21.78
N ARG A 10 -6.72 8.40 21.13
CA ARG A 10 -7.36 7.81 19.95
C ARG A 10 -6.53 8.03 18.67
N ARG A 11 -5.32 7.47 18.57
CA ARG A 11 -4.47 7.51 17.36
C ARG A 11 -3.78 6.18 17.04
N THR A 12 -4.43 5.08 17.39
CA THR A 12 -4.07 3.73 16.96
C THR A 12 -5.32 3.14 16.33
N ILE A 13 -5.21 2.40 15.21
CA ILE A 13 -6.28 1.83 14.36
C ILE A 13 -6.58 2.79 13.19
N LEU A 14 -6.00 2.64 12.00
CA LEU A 14 -6.00 1.45 11.13
C LEU A 14 -4.71 1.33 10.32
N ARG A 15 -3.93 0.29 10.61
CA ARG A 15 -2.86 -0.22 9.74
C ARG A 15 -3.39 -1.52 9.15
N ALA A 16 -4.07 -1.45 8.01
CA ALA A 16 -4.53 -2.64 7.29
C ALA A 16 -3.38 -3.23 6.46
N SER A 17 -2.29 -3.57 7.15
CA SER A 17 -1.17 -4.42 6.72
C SER A 17 -0.06 -4.31 7.78
N GLY A 18 0.14 -5.36 8.59
CA GLY A 18 1.29 -5.48 9.51
C GLY A 18 1.16 -4.75 10.85
N GLY A 19 0.70 -5.46 11.89
CA GLY A 19 0.73 -4.98 13.27
C GLY A 19 2.18 -4.80 13.77
N ILE A 20 2.45 -3.68 14.44
CA ILE A 20 3.72 -3.44 15.17
C ILE A 20 3.44 -3.55 16.66
N ALA A 21 4.16 -4.43 17.35
CA ALA A 21 4.36 -4.35 18.79
C ALA A 21 5.61 -3.49 19.07
N ALA A 22 5.45 -2.46 19.89
CA ALA A 22 6.50 -1.51 20.24
C ALA A 22 7.44 -2.08 21.31
N GLY A 23 8.75 -1.97 21.07
CA GLY A 23 9.81 -2.18 22.06
C GLY A 23 10.76 -0.98 22.05
N ALA A 24 11.09 -0.49 23.25
CA ALA A 24 11.80 0.76 23.50
C ALA A 24 13.26 0.79 22.97
N ALA A 25 13.75 1.97 22.59
CA ALA A 25 15.16 2.31 22.70
C ALA A 25 15.37 3.83 22.83
N ILE A 26 16.41 4.16 23.60
CA ILE A 26 16.80 5.44 24.17
C ILE A 26 17.76 6.16 23.22
N GLY A 27 17.55 7.47 23.04
CA GLY A 27 18.60 8.49 22.95
C GLY A 27 19.41 8.63 21.64
N GLY A 28 19.49 9.87 21.14
CA GLY A 28 20.58 10.30 20.25
C GLY A 28 20.09 11.13 19.05
N LEU A 29 20.30 12.43 19.12
CA LEU A 29 20.16 13.37 18.01
C LEU A 29 21.21 13.05 16.93
N ASP A 30 20.79 12.42 15.83
CA ASP A 30 21.48 12.48 14.53
C ASP A 30 20.41 12.47 13.43
N LEU A 31 20.21 13.64 12.83
CA LEU A 31 19.28 13.85 11.70
C LEU A 31 19.82 13.04 10.51
N LEU A 32 19.18 11.88 10.27
CA LEU A 32 19.62 10.83 9.34
C LEU A 32 20.89 10.12 9.80
N ASN A 33 20.76 9.15 10.72
CA ASN A 33 21.81 8.15 10.90
C ASN A 33 21.81 7.15 9.72
N SER A 34 22.12 7.65 8.52
CA SER A 34 22.46 6.86 7.33
C SER A 34 23.87 6.29 7.40
N ASN A 35 24.59 6.48 8.51
CA ASN A 35 25.95 6.00 8.74
C ASN A 35 25.98 4.55 9.26
N ARG A 36 25.13 3.65 8.75
CA ARG A 36 25.63 2.28 8.61
C ARG A 36 26.74 2.40 7.58
N ALA A 37 27.98 2.36 8.05
CA ALA A 37 29.16 2.47 7.21
C ALA A 37 28.94 1.57 5.99
N ARG A 38 29.15 2.12 4.79
CA ARG A 38 29.17 1.30 3.58
C ARG A 38 30.20 0.21 3.81
N ALA A 39 29.79 -1.05 3.64
CA ALA A 39 30.79 -2.09 3.50
C ALA A 39 31.62 -1.78 2.25
N THR A 40 32.86 -2.27 2.19
CA THR A 40 33.62 -2.33 0.95
C THR A 40 32.94 -3.34 0.01
N GLY A 41 31.87 -2.91 -0.65
CA GLY A 41 31.08 -3.69 -1.59
C GLY A 41 30.48 -2.79 -2.65
N SER A 42 30.41 -3.27 -3.90
CA SER A 42 29.76 -2.55 -4.98
C SER A 42 28.24 -2.55 -4.80
N VAL A 43 27.59 -1.42 -5.07
CA VAL A 43 26.14 -1.37 -5.27
C VAL A 43 25.77 -2.35 -6.38
N ASN A 44 24.78 -3.20 -6.14
CA ASN A 44 24.29 -4.18 -7.09
C ASN A 44 22.93 -3.74 -7.65
N ILE A 45 22.72 -3.96 -8.94
CA ILE A 45 21.43 -3.77 -9.60
C ILE A 45 20.81 -5.14 -9.83
N ARG A 46 19.66 -5.39 -9.22
CA ARG A 46 18.93 -6.65 -9.34
C ARG A 46 17.79 -6.51 -10.36
N PRO A 47 17.42 -7.60 -11.05
CA PRO A 47 16.22 -7.61 -11.88
C PRO A 47 14.99 -7.20 -11.07
N ILE A 48 14.08 -6.42 -11.67
CA ILE A 48 12.81 -6.07 -11.01
C ILE A 48 11.94 -7.29 -10.71
N SER A 49 12.10 -8.38 -11.47
CA SER A 49 11.42 -9.67 -11.22
C SER A 49 11.68 -10.21 -9.83
N ASP A 50 12.90 -10.05 -9.29
CA ASP A 50 13.22 -10.47 -7.91
C ASP A 50 12.25 -9.88 -6.88
N PHE A 51 11.75 -8.66 -7.12
CA PHE A 51 10.80 -7.99 -6.25
C PHE A 51 9.37 -8.39 -6.58
N LEU A 52 9.02 -8.48 -7.86
CA LEU A 52 7.65 -8.78 -8.30
C LEU A 52 7.24 -10.22 -7.97
N ASP A 53 8.16 -11.17 -8.10
CA ASP A 53 7.90 -12.60 -7.88
C ASP A 53 7.52 -12.94 -6.44
N VAL A 54 7.85 -12.06 -5.49
CA VAL A 54 7.51 -12.21 -4.07
C VAL A 54 6.28 -11.41 -3.65
N GLN A 55 5.71 -10.55 -4.51
CA GLN A 55 4.50 -9.80 -4.13
C GLN A 55 3.26 -10.69 -4.11
N GLY A 56 2.38 -10.44 -3.15
CA GLY A 56 1.15 -11.23 -2.93
C GLY A 56 1.40 -12.59 -2.28
N THR A 57 2.62 -12.87 -1.83
CA THR A 57 3.00 -14.13 -1.17
C THR A 57 2.86 -14.05 0.35
N PHE A 58 2.76 -12.85 0.93
CA PHE A 58 2.61 -12.69 2.37
C PHE A 58 1.27 -13.26 2.86
N CYS A 59 1.37 -14.29 3.68
CA CYS A 59 0.23 -14.92 4.31
C CYS A 59 -0.08 -14.26 5.66
N ALA A 60 -0.93 -13.24 5.65
CA ALA A 60 -1.38 -12.61 6.88
C ALA A 60 -2.21 -13.59 7.73
N PRO A 61 -2.01 -13.65 9.06
CA PRO A 61 -2.83 -14.48 9.94
C PRO A 61 -4.32 -14.12 9.83
N ASN A 62 -5.18 -15.13 9.76
CA ASN A 62 -6.63 -14.92 9.72
C ASN A 62 -7.12 -14.40 11.08
N PRO A 63 -7.66 -13.17 11.17
CA PRO A 63 -8.12 -12.60 12.44
C PRO A 63 -9.31 -13.36 13.03
N SER A 64 -10.04 -14.12 12.21
CA SER A 64 -11.14 -14.98 12.63
C SER A 64 -10.69 -16.41 13.00
N GLY A 65 -9.38 -16.69 13.00
CA GLY A 65 -8.83 -18.00 13.38
C GLY A 65 -9.04 -19.13 12.38
N GLY A 66 -9.49 -18.83 11.15
CA GLY A 66 -9.64 -19.81 10.08
C GLY A 66 -8.30 -20.26 9.48
N SER A 67 -8.30 -21.42 8.81
CA SER A 67 -7.16 -21.88 8.03
C SER A 67 -6.94 -21.02 6.78
N GLY A 68 -5.68 -20.78 6.41
CA GLY A 68 -5.29 -20.07 5.19
C GLY A 68 -4.92 -18.60 5.41
N CYS A 69 -4.53 -17.94 4.33
CA CYS A 69 -4.09 -16.55 4.35
C CYS A 69 -5.29 -15.60 4.40
N PHE A 70 -5.18 -14.57 5.23
CA PHE A 70 -6.15 -13.49 5.23
C PHE A 70 -6.00 -12.64 3.96
N LEU A 71 -7.11 -12.44 3.24
CA LEU A 71 -7.17 -11.59 2.06
C LEU A 71 -7.98 -10.33 2.37
N PHE A 72 -7.41 -9.15 2.13
CA PHE A 72 -8.09 -7.86 2.31
C PHE A 72 -9.19 -7.66 1.27
N VAL A 73 -8.97 -8.11 0.04
CA VAL A 73 -9.93 -8.04 -1.07
C VAL A 73 -10.03 -9.42 -1.68
N PRO A 74 -10.67 -10.37 -0.98
CA PRO A 74 -10.81 -11.72 -1.48
C PRO A 74 -11.58 -11.67 -2.81
N PRO A 75 -11.19 -12.50 -3.79
CA PRO A 75 -10.22 -13.60 -3.70
C PRO A 75 -8.83 -13.25 -4.27
N ALA A 76 -8.61 -11.99 -4.67
CA ALA A 76 -7.32 -11.57 -5.22
C ALA A 76 -6.24 -11.60 -4.12
N PRO A 77 -4.97 -11.89 -4.48
CA PRO A 77 -3.84 -11.74 -3.55
C PRO A 77 -3.77 -10.32 -2.99
N ASN A 78 -3.18 -10.18 -1.80
CA ASN A 78 -3.07 -8.88 -1.16
C ASN A 78 -2.10 -7.96 -1.93
N PHE A 79 -2.53 -6.71 -2.12
CA PHE A 79 -1.69 -5.60 -2.54
C PHE A 79 -2.03 -4.37 -1.70
N LEU A 80 -1.19 -3.35 -1.76
CA LEU A 80 -1.35 -2.15 -0.95
C LEU A 80 -2.59 -1.35 -1.37
N GLY A 81 -3.27 -0.83 -0.36
CA GLY A 81 -4.27 0.22 -0.48
C GLY A 81 -3.86 1.44 0.32
N PHE A 82 -4.44 2.57 -0.04
CA PHE A 82 -4.09 3.89 0.46
C PHE A 82 -5.37 4.58 0.92
N ASN A 83 -5.31 5.30 2.02
CA ASN A 83 -6.42 6.10 2.50
C ASN A 83 -5.94 7.47 2.96
N THR A 84 -6.83 8.45 2.87
CA THR A 84 -6.61 9.77 3.47
C THR A 84 -7.37 9.83 4.77
N VAL A 85 -6.64 9.87 5.89
CA VAL A 85 -7.24 10.07 7.21
C VAL A 85 -6.62 11.30 7.86
N THR A 86 -7.47 12.23 8.30
CA THR A 86 -7.07 13.32 9.17
C THR A 86 -7.74 13.18 10.54
N THR A 87 -7.21 13.90 11.54
CA THR A 87 -7.73 13.79 12.91
C THR A 87 -9.20 14.20 12.97
N ASN A 88 -10.03 13.40 13.66
CA ASN A 88 -11.47 13.60 13.85
C ASN A 88 -12.36 13.36 12.61
N GLN A 89 -11.87 12.71 11.56
CA GLN A 89 -12.72 12.26 10.47
C GLN A 89 -13.51 11.01 10.85
N THR A 90 -14.78 10.96 10.43
CA THR A 90 -15.65 9.77 10.51
C THR A 90 -15.73 9.01 9.19
N SER A 91 -15.12 9.53 8.13
CA SER A 91 -15.03 8.87 6.83
C SER A 91 -13.73 9.21 6.12
N ALA A 92 -13.27 8.33 5.25
CA ALA A 92 -12.09 8.50 4.43
C ALA A 92 -12.31 7.94 3.02
N LEU A 93 -11.59 8.46 2.03
CA LEU A 93 -11.43 7.75 0.76
C LEU A 93 -10.36 6.69 0.92
N PHE A 94 -10.63 5.50 0.39
CA PHE A 94 -9.66 4.42 0.25
C PHE A 94 -9.53 4.08 -1.23
N GLY A 95 -8.32 4.15 -1.76
CA GLY A 95 -7.99 3.78 -3.12
C GLY A 95 -6.98 2.64 -3.13
N ALA A 96 -7.11 1.70 -4.06
CA ALA A 96 -6.11 0.68 -4.29
C ALA A 96 -5.78 0.59 -5.78
N LEU A 97 -4.53 0.28 -6.08
CA LEU A 97 -4.00 0.14 -7.43
C LEU A 97 -3.12 -1.11 -7.49
N ASP A 98 -3.33 -1.91 -8.54
CA ASP A 98 -2.64 -3.17 -8.78
C ASP A 98 -1.17 -2.98 -9.23
N TYR A 99 -0.33 -2.45 -8.34
CA TYR A 99 1.02 -1.99 -8.68
C TYR A 99 1.96 -3.11 -9.17
N ALA A 100 1.68 -4.36 -8.78
CA ALA A 100 2.49 -5.53 -9.13
C ALA A 100 1.78 -6.49 -10.11
N GLY A 101 0.60 -6.14 -10.63
CA GLY A 101 -0.13 -7.02 -11.56
C GLY A 101 -0.78 -8.26 -10.90
N LEU A 102 -0.94 -8.27 -9.58
CA LEU A 102 -1.53 -9.37 -8.81
C LEU A 102 -3.01 -9.54 -9.11
N ALA A 103 -3.75 -8.44 -9.15
CA ALA A 103 -5.17 -8.47 -9.50
C ALA A 103 -5.36 -8.87 -10.97
N ASN A 104 -4.48 -8.40 -11.86
CA ASN A 104 -4.47 -8.78 -13.26
C ASN A 104 -4.23 -10.28 -13.46
N ALA A 105 -3.21 -10.84 -12.81
CA ALA A 105 -2.90 -12.26 -12.86
C ALA A 105 -4.05 -13.11 -12.31
N TYR A 106 -4.62 -12.70 -11.17
CA TYR A 106 -5.78 -13.37 -10.59
C TYR A 106 -6.97 -13.37 -11.56
N CYS A 107 -7.40 -12.20 -12.04
CA CYS A 107 -8.58 -12.11 -12.91
C CYS A 107 -8.36 -12.85 -14.23
N SER A 108 -7.15 -12.79 -14.78
CA SER A 108 -6.83 -13.48 -16.01
C SER A 108 -7.03 -14.98 -15.89
N LYS A 109 -6.57 -15.56 -14.78
CA LYS A 109 -6.79 -16.98 -14.46
C LYS A 109 -8.25 -17.29 -14.14
N ALA A 110 -8.90 -16.49 -13.30
CA ALA A 110 -10.25 -16.74 -12.82
C ALA A 110 -11.32 -16.67 -13.91
N PHE A 111 -11.12 -15.80 -14.91
CA PHE A 111 -12.06 -15.58 -16.00
C PHE A 111 -11.61 -16.18 -17.34
N ASN A 112 -10.45 -16.85 -17.37
CA ASN A 112 -9.86 -17.41 -18.58
C ASN A 112 -9.70 -16.37 -19.71
N VAL A 113 -9.23 -15.18 -19.35
CA VAL A 113 -8.98 -14.06 -20.27
C VAL A 113 -7.52 -13.64 -20.09
N SER A 114 -6.73 -13.60 -21.17
CA SER A 114 -5.35 -13.16 -21.04
C SER A 114 -5.28 -11.66 -20.75
N ASN A 115 -4.46 -11.28 -19.76
CA ASN A 115 -4.14 -9.90 -19.43
C ASN A 115 -5.37 -9.00 -19.26
N VAL A 116 -6.31 -9.43 -18.42
CA VAL A 116 -7.62 -8.79 -18.20
C VAL A 116 -7.55 -7.27 -18.03
N PHE A 117 -6.58 -6.78 -17.27
CA PHE A 117 -6.43 -5.36 -16.99
C PHE A 117 -5.40 -4.68 -17.85
N GLY A 118 -4.54 -5.39 -18.59
CA GLY A 118 -3.48 -4.74 -19.36
C GLY A 118 -2.28 -4.29 -18.54
N THR A 119 -2.18 -4.63 -17.24
CA THR A 119 -1.12 -4.15 -16.35
C THR A 119 0.27 -4.49 -16.89
N THR A 120 1.14 -3.50 -17.06
CA THR A 120 2.54 -3.69 -17.48
C THR A 120 3.52 -3.00 -16.54
N ILE A 121 4.72 -3.57 -16.43
CA ILE A 121 5.83 -2.99 -15.66
C ILE A 121 6.74 -2.21 -16.59
N GLY A 122 7.02 -0.95 -16.25
CA GLY A 122 7.85 -0.07 -17.05
C GLY A 122 9.30 -0.51 -17.07
N ALA A 123 9.97 -0.35 -18.21
CA ALA A 123 11.35 -0.78 -18.44
C ALA A 123 12.40 -0.13 -17.52
N ASN A 124 12.06 1.04 -16.93
CA ASN A 124 12.92 1.75 -15.99
C ASN A 124 12.76 1.29 -14.54
N SER A 125 11.94 0.26 -14.28
CA SER A 125 11.79 -0.31 -12.95
C SER A 125 13.04 -1.10 -12.57
N THR A 126 13.50 -0.95 -11.34
CA THR A 126 14.78 -1.52 -10.90
C THR A 126 14.83 -1.74 -9.39
N VAL A 127 15.70 -2.65 -8.98
CA VAL A 127 16.05 -2.88 -7.58
C VAL A 127 17.53 -2.56 -7.41
N ILE A 128 17.83 -1.64 -6.49
CA ILE A 128 19.18 -1.20 -6.14
C ILE A 128 19.49 -1.76 -4.76
N GLU A 129 20.54 -2.57 -4.64
CA GLU A 129 20.96 -3.22 -3.40
C GLU A 129 22.35 -2.72 -2.98
N GLU A 130 22.46 -2.23 -1.76
CA GLU A 130 23.70 -1.68 -1.19
C GLU A 130 24.07 -2.48 0.07
N PRO A 131 25.20 -3.22 0.06
CA PRO A 131 25.70 -3.90 1.26
C PRO A 131 26.04 -2.92 2.39
N LEU A 132 25.66 -3.27 3.62
CA LEU A 132 25.94 -2.49 4.83
C LEU A 132 27.01 -3.20 5.68
N ALA A 133 27.76 -2.43 6.48
CA ALA A 133 28.85 -2.98 7.30
C ALA A 133 28.42 -4.04 8.32
N ASP A 134 27.15 -4.06 8.73
CA ASP A 134 26.63 -5.07 9.66
C ASP A 134 26.16 -6.36 8.97
N GLY A 135 26.50 -6.54 7.68
CA GLY A 135 26.18 -7.74 6.91
C GLY A 135 24.77 -7.75 6.32
N THR A 136 23.95 -6.73 6.58
CA THR A 136 22.64 -6.53 5.96
C THR A 136 22.76 -5.80 4.61
N ALA A 137 21.65 -5.59 3.89
CA ALA A 137 21.64 -4.78 2.68
C ALA A 137 20.53 -3.73 2.71
N ARG A 138 20.83 -2.50 2.29
CA ARG A 138 19.80 -1.51 1.99
C ARG A 138 19.30 -1.77 0.58
N VAL A 139 18.00 -2.03 0.44
CA VAL A 139 17.34 -2.24 -0.84
C VAL A 139 16.48 -1.03 -1.15
N ARG A 140 16.63 -0.46 -2.35
CA ARG A 140 15.73 0.53 -2.93
C ARG A 140 15.03 -0.05 -4.15
N VAL A 141 13.71 -0.02 -4.16
CA VAL A 141 12.89 -0.44 -5.30
C VAL A 141 12.31 0.79 -5.96
N LEU A 142 12.57 0.95 -7.25
CA LEU A 142 11.93 1.93 -8.12
C LEU A 142 11.02 1.16 -9.07
N LEU A 143 9.71 1.32 -8.93
CA LEU A 143 8.74 0.54 -9.70
C LEU A 143 7.79 1.47 -10.45
N TYR A 144 7.76 1.31 -11.78
CA TYR A 144 6.81 1.98 -12.65
C TYR A 144 5.82 0.95 -13.15
N THR A 145 4.54 1.24 -13.00
CA THR A 145 3.45 0.36 -13.44
C THR A 145 2.50 1.18 -14.30
N GLN A 146 2.03 0.57 -15.39
CA GLN A 146 1.11 1.20 -16.32
C GLN A 146 -0.16 0.37 -16.44
N HIS A 147 -1.27 1.06 -16.71
CA HIS A 147 -2.57 0.43 -16.99
C HIS A 147 -3.04 -0.53 -15.88
N ALA A 148 -2.71 -0.25 -14.63
CA ALA A 148 -3.07 -1.05 -13.47
C ALA A 148 -4.53 -0.84 -13.05
N ASN A 149 -5.23 -1.92 -12.69
CA ASN A 149 -6.58 -1.82 -12.14
C ASN A 149 -6.59 -0.93 -10.89
N THR A 150 -7.47 0.07 -10.90
CA THR A 150 -7.63 1.03 -9.82
C THR A 150 -9.08 1.10 -9.39
N TRP A 151 -9.34 1.19 -8.09
CA TRP A 151 -10.68 1.40 -7.57
C TRP A 151 -10.66 2.19 -6.28
N VAL A 152 -11.76 2.90 -6.00
CA VAL A 152 -11.90 3.76 -4.82
C VAL A 152 -13.23 3.47 -4.13
N ILE A 153 -13.23 3.45 -2.80
CA ILE A 153 -14.42 3.35 -1.96
C ILE A 153 -14.41 4.47 -0.92
N LYS A 154 -15.57 4.73 -0.31
CA LYS A 154 -15.67 5.53 0.91
C LYS A 154 -15.69 4.60 2.12
N LEU A 155 -14.73 4.78 3.02
CA LEU A 155 -14.74 4.13 4.32
C LEU A 155 -15.59 4.92 5.31
N ASP A 156 -16.38 4.22 6.10
CA ASP A 156 -16.91 4.68 7.37
C ASP A 156 -15.92 4.27 8.47
N LEU A 157 -15.28 5.26 9.10
CA LEU A 157 -14.28 5.07 10.15
C LEU A 157 -14.91 4.86 11.53
N THR A 158 -16.24 4.86 11.63
CA THR A 158 -16.96 4.59 12.88
C THR A 158 -17.29 3.11 13.07
N THR A 159 -17.08 2.30 12.03
CA THR A 159 -17.34 0.86 12.01
C THR A 159 -16.10 0.08 11.54
N ASP A 160 -16.15 -1.25 11.55
CA ASP A 160 -15.04 -2.07 11.06
C ASP A 160 -14.84 -1.85 9.55
N THR A 161 -13.64 -1.39 9.19
CA THR A 161 -13.28 -1.10 7.79
C THR A 161 -12.86 -2.33 7.00
N ILE A 162 -12.52 -3.44 7.66
CA ILE A 162 -12.04 -4.64 6.96
C ILE A 162 -13.13 -5.22 6.04
N PRO A 163 -14.37 -5.46 6.50
CA PRO A 163 -15.46 -5.88 5.62
C PRO A 163 -15.77 -4.85 4.51
N GLN A 164 -15.61 -3.56 4.82
CA GLN A 164 -15.83 -2.47 3.88
C GLN A 164 -14.84 -2.50 2.70
N ILE A 165 -13.56 -2.74 2.99
CA ILE A 165 -12.51 -2.91 1.99
C ILE A 165 -12.79 -4.18 1.17
N ALA A 166 -13.13 -5.28 1.83
CA ALA A 166 -13.36 -6.56 1.20
C ALA A 166 -14.50 -6.52 0.17
N ASN A 167 -15.71 -6.13 0.56
CA ASN A 167 -16.86 -6.13 -0.36
C ASN A 167 -18.09 -5.32 0.07
N THR A 168 -18.22 -4.85 1.32
CA THR A 168 -19.51 -4.30 1.77
C THR A 168 -19.76 -2.85 1.33
N GLN A 169 -18.71 -2.06 1.08
CA GLN A 169 -18.88 -0.71 0.53
C GLN A 169 -18.94 -0.73 -1.00
N PRO A 170 -19.87 -0.02 -1.65
CA PRO A 170 -19.83 0.13 -3.10
C PRO A 170 -18.58 0.92 -3.54
N THR A 171 -18.03 0.55 -4.69
CA THR A 171 -16.97 1.33 -5.34
C THR A 171 -17.54 2.67 -5.81
N LEU A 172 -16.85 3.77 -5.52
CA LEU A 172 -17.11 5.09 -6.09
C LEU A 172 -16.53 5.24 -7.50
N PHE A 173 -15.45 4.50 -7.78
CA PHE A 173 -14.66 4.56 -9.00
C PHE A 173 -14.06 3.20 -9.29
N GLY A 174 -14.04 2.80 -10.56
CA GLY A 174 -13.46 1.52 -10.99
C GLY A 174 -14.20 0.29 -10.45
N LEU A 175 -13.51 -0.85 -10.49
CA LEU A 175 -14.05 -2.15 -10.08
C LEU A 175 -13.03 -2.90 -9.22
N ARG A 176 -13.47 -3.41 -8.06
CA ARG A 176 -12.68 -4.39 -7.28
C ARG A 176 -12.56 -5.69 -8.07
N PRO A 177 -11.46 -6.45 -7.95
CA PRO A 177 -11.36 -7.79 -8.54
C PRO A 177 -12.53 -8.69 -8.08
N PRO A 178 -13.43 -9.12 -8.99
CA PRO A 178 -14.58 -9.93 -8.61
C PRO A 178 -14.21 -11.42 -8.49
N ALA A 179 -15.01 -12.18 -7.74
CA ALA A 179 -14.90 -13.64 -7.68
C ALA A 179 -15.94 -14.30 -8.61
N PRO A 180 -15.62 -15.37 -9.35
CA PRO A 180 -16.65 -16.20 -9.95
C PRO A 180 -17.70 -16.66 -8.92
N PRO A 181 -19.00 -16.67 -9.26
CA PRO A 181 -19.57 -16.50 -10.60
C PRO A 181 -19.85 -15.03 -11.00
N GLN A 182 -19.42 -14.04 -10.23
CA GLN A 182 -19.65 -12.63 -10.56
C GLN A 182 -18.95 -12.30 -11.88
N ARG A 183 -19.69 -11.70 -12.81
CA ARG A 183 -19.15 -11.34 -14.12
C ARG A 183 -18.16 -10.19 -13.97
N LEU A 184 -17.03 -10.32 -14.66
CA LEU A 184 -16.13 -9.21 -14.91
C LEU A 184 -16.81 -8.21 -15.86
N ASP A 185 -17.12 -7.02 -15.36
CA ASP A 185 -17.71 -5.94 -16.15
C ASP A 185 -16.61 -4.99 -16.63
N LEU A 186 -16.20 -5.17 -17.89
CA LEU A 186 -15.14 -4.37 -18.50
C LEU A 186 -15.49 -2.88 -18.59
N SER A 187 -16.79 -2.54 -18.64
CA SER A 187 -17.23 -1.14 -18.72
C SER A 187 -17.01 -0.37 -17.42
N ARG A 188 -16.75 -1.07 -16.32
CA ARG A 188 -16.53 -0.51 -14.98
C ARG A 188 -15.07 -0.42 -14.58
N LEU A 189 -14.15 -0.87 -15.43
CA LEU A 189 -12.72 -0.86 -15.12
C LEU A 189 -12.16 0.56 -15.15
N ALA A 190 -11.29 0.86 -14.21
CA ALA A 190 -10.48 2.06 -14.22
C ALA A 190 -9.00 1.67 -14.20
N PHE A 191 -8.21 2.40 -14.98
CA PHE A 191 -6.81 2.10 -15.19
C PHE A 191 -5.95 3.28 -14.77
N GLY A 192 -4.83 2.97 -14.14
CA GLY A 192 -3.89 3.98 -13.69
C GLY A 192 -2.45 3.60 -13.89
N ASP A 193 -1.63 4.63 -13.94
CA ASP A 193 -0.18 4.52 -13.92
C ASP A 193 0.31 4.90 -12.54
N SER A 194 1.36 4.23 -12.08
CA SER A 194 1.95 4.48 -10.77
C SER A 194 3.46 4.46 -10.77
N PHE A 195 4.03 5.17 -9.80
CA PHE A 195 5.42 5.10 -9.43
C PHE A 195 5.55 4.80 -7.93
N PHE A 196 6.40 3.82 -7.62
CA PHE A 196 6.73 3.37 -6.28
C PHE A 196 8.24 3.59 -6.03
N ASP A 197 8.57 4.23 -4.90
CA ASP A 197 9.94 4.35 -4.38
C ASP A 197 9.97 3.81 -2.95
N ILE A 198 10.57 2.64 -2.77
CA ILE A 198 10.58 1.90 -1.50
C ILE A 198 12.02 1.77 -1.06
N VAL A 199 12.31 2.04 0.22
CA VAL A 199 13.60 1.69 0.82
C VAL A 199 13.38 0.81 2.04
N PHE A 200 14.08 -0.30 2.11
CA PHE A 200 14.07 -1.19 3.27
C PHE A 200 15.44 -1.83 3.52
N ILE A 201 15.61 -2.44 4.69
CA ILE A 201 16.78 -3.24 5.04
C ILE A 201 16.43 -4.71 4.85
N ASN A 202 17.18 -5.37 3.97
CA ASN A 202 17.12 -6.82 3.78
C ASN A 202 18.17 -7.53 4.65
N THR A 203 17.94 -8.81 4.91
CA THR A 203 18.71 -9.61 5.88
C THR A 203 20.19 -9.76 5.53
N ALA A 204 20.53 -9.85 4.24
CA ALA A 204 21.90 -9.87 3.72
C ALA A 204 21.94 -9.44 2.24
N PRO A 205 23.10 -9.01 1.70
CA PRO A 205 23.28 -8.84 0.26
C PRO A 205 22.94 -10.11 -0.51
N GLY A 206 22.17 -10.01 -1.59
CA GLY A 206 21.74 -11.13 -2.41
C GLY A 206 20.66 -12.03 -1.79
N ALA A 207 20.22 -11.77 -0.54
CA ALA A 207 19.12 -12.52 0.06
C ALA A 207 17.82 -12.33 -0.75
N PRO A 208 16.88 -13.29 -0.71
CA PRO A 208 15.56 -13.11 -1.32
C PRO A 208 14.91 -11.79 -0.89
N LEU A 209 14.23 -11.12 -1.82
CA LEU A 209 13.43 -9.94 -1.47
C LEU A 209 12.15 -10.39 -0.77
N VAL A 210 11.42 -9.44 -0.22
CA VAL A 210 10.22 -9.70 0.58
C VAL A 210 8.99 -9.03 -0.02
N ASP A 211 7.83 -9.60 0.30
CA ASP A 211 6.54 -8.99 0.02
C ASP A 211 6.42 -7.65 0.78
N LEU A 212 5.97 -6.61 0.09
CA LEU A 212 5.86 -5.27 0.65
C LEU A 212 4.89 -5.19 1.84
N ILE A 213 3.83 -6.00 1.87
CA ILE A 213 2.87 -6.04 2.98
C ILE A 213 3.50 -6.63 4.25
N SER A 214 4.54 -7.45 4.11
CA SER A 214 5.27 -8.02 5.24
C SER A 214 6.25 -7.02 5.88
N LEU A 215 6.60 -5.95 5.15
CA LEU A 215 7.57 -4.97 5.63
C LEU A 215 6.97 -4.08 6.71
N ALA A 216 7.67 -4.02 7.84
CA ALA A 216 7.36 -3.12 8.95
C ALA A 216 8.66 -2.46 9.46
N PRO A 217 8.56 -1.33 10.18
CA PRO A 217 9.67 -0.82 10.99
C PRO A 217 10.27 -1.90 11.91
N PRO A 218 11.60 -1.93 12.09
CA PRO A 218 12.58 -1.00 11.53
C PRO A 218 13.07 -1.38 10.12
N ALA A 219 12.62 -2.50 9.54
CA ALA A 219 13.09 -2.93 8.22
C ALA A 219 12.64 -1.96 7.12
N LEU A 220 11.37 -1.53 7.13
CA LEU A 220 10.88 -0.49 6.22
C LEU A 220 11.45 0.88 6.61
N GLN A 221 12.17 1.52 5.70
CA GLN A 221 12.86 2.79 5.94
C GLN A 221 12.13 3.97 5.31
N PHE A 222 11.66 3.81 4.08
CA PHE A 222 10.99 4.85 3.31
C PHE A 222 10.00 4.23 2.35
N ILE A 223 8.92 4.96 2.08
CA ILE A 223 7.95 4.56 1.09
C ILE A 223 7.35 5.81 0.45
N ALA A 224 7.36 5.90 -0.88
CA ALA A 224 6.60 6.90 -1.60
C ALA A 224 5.85 6.23 -2.76
N PHE A 225 4.60 6.65 -2.91
CA PHE A 225 3.71 6.15 -3.94
C PHE A 225 2.99 7.31 -4.59
N ARG A 226 2.98 7.31 -5.92
CA ARG A 226 2.21 8.26 -6.72
C ARG A 226 1.48 7.50 -7.79
N ALA A 227 0.20 7.75 -7.93
CA ALA A 227 -0.59 7.18 -8.99
C ALA A 227 -1.60 8.18 -9.54
N ARG A 228 -1.92 7.99 -10.81
CA ARG A 228 -3.02 8.67 -11.49
C ARG A 228 -3.79 7.65 -12.30
N ALA A 229 -5.10 7.64 -12.13
CA ALA A 229 -6.00 6.75 -12.83
C ALA A 229 -7.16 7.51 -13.47
N SER A 230 -7.68 6.95 -14.55
CA SER A 230 -8.89 7.40 -15.23
C SER A 230 -9.85 6.23 -15.41
N GLY A 231 -11.15 6.51 -15.35
CA GLY A 231 -12.17 5.49 -15.50
C GLY A 231 -13.55 5.97 -15.08
N PRO A 232 -14.52 5.05 -14.97
CA PRO A 232 -15.90 5.38 -14.66
C PRO A 232 -16.09 5.59 -13.15
N LEU A 233 -16.82 6.66 -12.83
CA LEU A 233 -17.48 6.84 -11.53
C LEU A 233 -18.78 6.04 -11.49
N THR A 234 -19.25 5.78 -10.28
CA THR A 234 -20.52 5.07 -10.05
C THR A 234 -21.58 5.98 -9.44
N ALA A 235 -22.82 5.51 -9.40
CA ALA A 235 -23.93 6.12 -8.67
C ALA A 235 -23.60 6.39 -7.19
N ALA A 236 -22.75 5.57 -6.57
CA ALA A 236 -22.32 5.77 -5.18
C ALA A 236 -21.47 7.03 -4.99
N PHE A 237 -20.85 7.55 -6.05
CA PHE A 237 -20.18 8.86 -6.03
C PHE A 237 -21.17 10.04 -6.07
N GLY A 238 -22.42 9.80 -6.47
CA GLY A 238 -23.45 10.84 -6.62
C GLY A 238 -23.58 11.40 -8.04
N VAL A 239 -23.13 10.64 -9.06
CA VAL A 239 -23.25 10.96 -10.49
C VAL A 239 -23.82 9.75 -11.25
N PRO A 240 -24.34 9.89 -12.48
CA PRO A 240 -24.73 8.72 -13.27
C PRO A 240 -23.59 7.71 -13.44
N ASP A 241 -23.90 6.41 -13.41
CA ASP A 241 -22.90 5.35 -13.66
C ASP A 241 -22.21 5.57 -15.02
N GLY A 242 -20.88 5.36 -15.05
CA GLY A 242 -20.08 5.55 -16.25
C GLY A 242 -19.60 6.99 -16.47
N THR A 243 -19.98 7.94 -15.61
CA THR A 243 -19.45 9.31 -15.66
C THR A 243 -17.92 9.30 -15.60
N PRO A 244 -17.19 9.95 -16.52
CA PRO A 244 -15.73 9.98 -16.49
C PRO A 244 -15.18 10.61 -15.20
N GLY A 245 -14.27 9.90 -14.54
CA GLY A 245 -13.58 10.33 -13.33
C GLY A 245 -12.06 10.27 -13.46
N SER A 246 -11.41 11.02 -12.59
CA SER A 246 -9.95 11.01 -12.39
C SER A 246 -9.66 10.76 -10.92
N CYS A 247 -8.73 9.86 -10.65
CA CYS A 247 -8.23 9.56 -9.31
C CYS A 247 -6.72 9.84 -9.24
N ASN A 248 -6.29 10.54 -8.20
CA ASN A 248 -4.87 10.68 -7.85
C ASN A 248 -4.65 10.07 -6.47
N ILE A 249 -3.60 9.26 -6.33
CA ILE A 249 -3.14 8.75 -5.04
C ILE A 249 -1.72 9.23 -4.82
N ASN A 250 -1.45 9.84 -3.67
CA ASN A 250 -0.11 10.28 -3.30
C ASN A 250 0.14 9.93 -1.83
N GLN A 251 1.20 9.16 -1.58
CA GLN A 251 1.67 8.82 -0.25
C GLN A 251 3.16 9.06 -0.18
N SER A 252 3.63 9.67 0.91
CA SER A 252 5.05 9.77 1.23
C SER A 252 5.24 9.51 2.72
N GLY A 253 5.91 8.40 3.04
CA GLY A 253 6.22 7.95 4.38
C GLY A 253 7.70 8.10 4.73
N LEU A 254 7.97 8.78 5.84
CA LEU A 254 9.30 8.92 6.46
C LEU A 254 9.43 7.94 7.63
N VAL A 255 9.37 6.65 7.31
CA VAL A 255 9.16 5.57 8.28
C VAL A 255 10.32 5.46 9.28
N ALA A 256 11.56 5.42 8.79
CA ALA A 256 12.75 5.39 9.65
C ALA A 256 12.87 6.64 10.53
N THR A 257 12.55 7.81 9.96
CA THR A 257 12.61 9.08 10.68
C THR A 257 11.56 9.14 11.79
N SER A 258 10.36 8.60 11.58
CA SER A 258 9.29 8.63 12.58
C SER A 258 9.66 7.94 13.90
N SER A 259 10.43 6.85 13.84
CA SER A 259 10.84 6.09 15.02
C SER A 259 11.93 6.75 15.87
N VAL A 260 12.68 7.70 15.31
CA VAL A 260 13.80 8.39 15.98
C VAL A 260 13.62 9.90 16.10
N ALA A 261 12.60 10.45 15.44
CA ALA A 261 12.29 11.86 15.50
C ALA A 261 11.83 12.27 16.91
N ASN A 262 12.00 13.56 17.22
CA ASN A 262 11.47 14.15 18.45
C ASN A 262 9.99 13.75 18.60
N PRO A 263 9.56 13.11 19.72
CA PRO A 263 8.18 12.66 19.92
C PRO A 263 7.12 13.76 19.81
N LYS A 264 7.51 15.03 19.90
CA LYS A 264 6.65 16.21 19.73
C LYS A 264 6.61 16.74 18.29
N SER A 265 7.44 16.20 17.40
CA SER A 265 7.48 16.60 15.99
C SER A 265 6.34 15.94 15.20
N ARG A 266 5.92 16.59 14.11
CA ARG A 266 4.90 16.03 13.22
C ARG A 266 5.35 14.69 12.62
N VAL A 267 6.63 14.52 12.33
CA VAL A 267 7.20 13.28 11.76
C VAL A 267 7.17 12.10 12.74
N ALA A 268 7.34 12.35 14.04
CA ALA A 268 7.19 11.29 15.06
C ALA A 268 5.73 10.92 15.33
N LEU A 269 4.82 11.87 15.14
CA LEU A 269 3.37 11.67 15.31
C LEU A 269 2.68 11.10 14.07
N ASP A 270 3.34 11.20 12.92
CA ASP A 270 2.83 10.86 11.60
C ASP A 270 3.99 10.40 10.70
N ALA A 271 4.12 9.08 10.56
CA ALA A 271 5.11 8.48 9.68
C ALA A 271 4.80 8.74 8.19
N PHE A 272 3.62 9.27 7.86
CA PHE A 272 3.13 9.53 6.51
C PHE A 272 2.64 10.97 6.36
N PRO A 273 3.55 11.96 6.37
CA PRO A 273 3.20 13.38 6.40
C PRO A 273 2.35 13.89 5.22
N ALA A 274 2.22 13.11 4.14
CA ALA A 274 1.38 13.39 3.01
C ALA A 274 0.68 12.11 2.53
N GLU A 275 -0.64 12.06 2.71
CA GLU A 275 -1.53 10.99 2.22
C GLU A 275 -2.77 11.61 1.59
N LEU A 276 -2.91 11.45 0.27
CA LEU A 276 -4.04 11.99 -0.48
C LEU A 276 -4.57 10.94 -1.47
N VAL A 277 -5.84 10.58 -1.31
CA VAL A 277 -6.68 9.99 -2.35
C VAL A 277 -7.63 11.10 -2.78
N ASP A 278 -7.42 11.64 -3.97
CA ASP A 278 -8.27 12.64 -4.60
C ASP A 278 -9.07 11.98 -5.74
N LEU A 279 -10.38 12.20 -5.75
CA LEU A 279 -11.30 11.62 -6.72
C LEU A 279 -12.31 12.68 -7.16
N HIS A 280 -12.40 12.95 -8.46
CA HIS A 280 -13.28 13.97 -9.01
C HIS A 280 -13.78 13.62 -10.42
N VAL A 281 -14.86 14.30 -10.84
CA VAL A 281 -15.42 14.23 -12.20
C VAL A 281 -14.49 14.95 -13.18
N VAL A 282 -14.35 14.44 -14.40
CA VAL A 282 -13.63 15.08 -15.50
C VAL A 282 -14.61 15.65 -16.52
N GLY A 283 -14.34 16.87 -17.04
CA GLY A 283 -15.05 17.42 -18.19
C GLY A 283 -16.32 18.22 -17.86
N ARG A 284 -16.26 19.14 -16.91
CA ARG A 284 -17.24 20.22 -16.74
C ARG A 284 -16.60 21.58 -17.02
#